data_AF-A0A518CI29-F1
#
_entry.id   AF-A0A518CI29-F1
#
_cell.length_a   1.000
_cell.length_b   1.000
_cell.length_c   1.000
_cell.angle_alpha   90.00
_cell.angle_beta   90.00
_cell.angle_gamma   90.00
#
_symmetry.space_group_name_H-M   'P 1'
#
loop_
_entity.id
_entity.type
_entity.pdbx_description
1 polymer ?
#
loop_
_entity_poly.entity_id
_entity_poly.type
_entity_poly.pdbx_seq_one_letter_code
_entity_poly.pdbx_strand_id
1 'polypeptide(L)'
;MYNEDDEIYGDEDDVPLDNEDDEREIACPDCGRMIYEDVDVCPYCGYFILDSDRTYPSLLNASWFRWLGLLGIIAVVFVLTVMQVF
;
A
#
# COMPACT_ATOMS: atom_id res chain seq x y z
N MET A 1 -6.32 50.26 35.91
CA MET A 1 -6.13 49.00 36.66
C MET A 1 -7.25 48.10 36.19
N TYR A 2 -6.96 47.29 35.15
CA TYR A 2 -7.93 46.33 34.61
C TYR A 2 -7.94 45.12 35.55
N ASN A 3 -9.11 44.59 35.86
CA ASN A 3 -9.33 43.42 36.72
C ASN A 3 -8.94 42.13 35.96
N GLU A 4 -8.39 41.16 36.68
CA GLU A 4 -7.67 39.95 36.20
C GLU A 4 -8.54 38.67 36.25
N ASP A 5 -9.86 38.81 36.16
CA ASP A 5 -10.81 37.74 36.42
C ASP A 5 -11.87 37.57 35.31
N ASP A 6 -11.47 37.75 34.06
CA ASP A 6 -12.19 37.24 32.89
C ASP A 6 -11.78 35.80 32.54
N GLU A 7 -12.68 34.89 32.88
CA GLU A 7 -12.68 33.48 32.53
C GLU A 7 -12.42 33.25 31.02
N ILE A 8 -11.34 32.53 30.70
CA ILE A 8 -11.20 31.89 29.38
C ILE A 8 -11.12 30.38 29.60
N TYR A 9 -12.29 29.75 29.52
CA TYR A 9 -12.41 28.35 29.12
C TYR A 9 -11.84 28.23 27.69
N GLY A 10 -10.67 27.62 27.56
CA GLY A 10 -10.14 27.16 26.29
C GLY A 10 -9.88 25.66 26.40
N ASP A 11 -10.55 24.88 25.57
CA ASP A 11 -10.41 23.43 25.39
C ASP A 11 -8.96 22.95 25.57
N GLU A 12 -8.74 21.97 26.43
CA GLU A 12 -7.48 21.20 26.51
C GLU A 12 -7.47 20.05 25.48
N ASP A 13 -8.25 20.17 24.41
CA ASP A 13 -8.37 19.19 23.33
C ASP A 13 -7.73 19.69 22.02
N ASP A 14 -6.67 20.49 22.12
CA ASP A 14 -5.71 20.63 21.02
C ASP A 14 -4.79 19.40 21.02
N VAL A 15 -5.35 18.20 20.81
CA VAL A 15 -4.56 17.06 20.35
C VAL A 15 -4.00 17.50 19.00
N PRO A 16 -2.67 17.58 18.79
CA PRO A 16 -2.14 17.81 17.47
C PRO A 16 -2.68 16.67 16.59
N LEU A 17 -3.66 17.00 15.75
CA LEU A 17 -4.00 16.15 14.62
C LEU A 17 -2.79 16.26 13.71
N ASP A 18 -1.85 15.36 13.92
CA ASP A 18 -0.87 14.96 12.93
C ASP A 18 -1.65 14.56 11.67
N ASN A 19 -1.98 15.58 10.89
CA ASN A 19 -2.18 15.49 9.46
C ASN A 19 -0.87 16.01 8.86
N GLU A 20 0.23 15.33 9.16
CA GLU A 20 1.40 15.36 8.30
C GLU A 20 0.94 14.66 7.02
N ASP A 21 0.63 15.45 5.99
CA ASP A 21 0.75 14.98 4.61
C ASP A 21 2.08 14.21 4.56
N ASP A 22 1.97 12.89 4.40
CA ASP A 22 2.95 11.85 4.72
C ASP A 22 4.12 11.91 3.70
N GLU A 23 4.77 13.06 3.57
CA GLU A 23 5.94 13.35 2.74
C GLU A 23 7.17 12.72 3.40
N ARG A 24 7.15 11.40 3.56
CA ARG A 24 8.26 10.66 4.14
C ARG A 24 9.43 10.66 3.18
N GLU A 25 10.55 11.21 3.62
CA GLU A 25 11.82 11.12 2.91
C GLU A 25 12.52 9.80 3.25
N ILE A 26 12.85 9.03 2.21
CA ILE A 26 13.63 7.79 2.30
C ILE A 26 15.03 8.00 1.71
N ALA A 27 16.01 7.24 2.19
CA ALA A 27 17.34 7.23 1.58
C ALA A 27 17.35 6.33 0.34
N CYS A 28 17.81 6.86 -0.80
CA CYS A 28 17.99 6.10 -2.03
C CYS A 28 18.96 4.91 -1.78
N PRO A 29 18.60 3.67 -2.13
CA PRO A 29 19.43 2.48 -1.86
C PRO A 29 20.72 2.44 -2.69
N ASP A 30 20.78 3.21 -3.78
CA ASP A 30 21.94 3.24 -4.69
C ASP A 30 22.92 4.38 -4.33
N CYS A 31 22.42 5.60 -4.14
CA CYS A 31 23.28 6.76 -3.90
C CYS A 31 23.27 7.29 -2.45
N GLY A 32 22.37 6.80 -1.60
CA GLY A 32 22.26 7.20 -0.19
C GLY A 32 21.70 8.60 0.07
N ARG A 33 21.21 9.30 -0.96
CA ARG A 33 20.58 10.62 -0.80
C ARG A 33 19.12 10.50 -0.38
N MET A 34 18.67 11.47 0.41
CA MET A 34 17.27 11.59 0.80
C MET A 34 16.43 11.98 -0.42
N ILE A 35 15.36 11.23 -0.66
CA ILE A 35 14.37 11.41 -1.71
C ILE A 35 12.98 11.20 -1.10
N TYR A 36 11.95 11.77 -1.70
CA TYR A 36 10.58 11.48 -1.28
C TYR A 36 10.19 10.04 -1.64
N GLU A 37 9.39 9.39 -0.80
CA GLU A 37 8.92 8.01 -0.98
C GLU A 37 8.08 7.83 -2.27
N ASP A 38 7.46 8.91 -2.76
CA ASP A 38 6.56 8.92 -3.92
C ASP A 38 7.27 9.06 -5.29
N VAL A 39 8.60 9.18 -5.33
CA VAL A 39 9.32 9.36 -6.60
C VAL A 39 9.58 8.02 -7.29
N ASP A 40 9.15 7.89 -8.55
CA ASP A 40 9.43 6.68 -9.36
C ASP A 40 10.93 6.50 -9.66
N VAL A 41 11.68 7.62 -9.74
CA VAL A 41 13.09 7.66 -10.12
C VAL A 41 13.84 8.67 -9.26
N CYS A 42 14.97 8.25 -8.68
CA CYS A 42 15.84 9.12 -7.92
C CYS A 42 16.37 10.27 -8.81
N PRO A 43 16.12 11.55 -8.48
CA PRO A 43 16.55 12.69 -9.29
C PRO A 43 18.07 12.92 -9.27
N TYR A 44 18.79 12.24 -8.36
CA TYR A 44 20.23 12.42 -8.18
C TYR A 44 21.08 11.40 -8.94
N CYS A 45 20.66 10.13 -9.00
CA CYS A 45 21.42 9.07 -9.67
C CYS A 45 20.64 8.38 -10.80
N GLY A 46 19.33 8.59 -10.92
CA GLY A 46 18.49 7.94 -11.92
C GLY A 46 18.09 6.50 -11.58
N TYR A 47 18.31 6.05 -10.34
CA TYR A 47 17.88 4.73 -9.89
C TYR A 47 16.34 4.67 -9.75
N PHE A 48 15.72 3.60 -10.24
CA PHE A 48 14.27 3.39 -10.16
C PHE A 48 13.86 2.92 -8.77
N ILE A 49 12.92 3.62 -8.13
CA ILE A 49 12.36 3.24 -6.84
C ILE A 49 11.11 2.41 -7.13
N LEU A 50 11.20 1.12 -6.81
CA LEU A 50 10.06 0.22 -6.90
C LEU A 50 9.34 0.30 -5.56
N ASP A 51 8.27 1.10 -5.51
CA ASP A 51 7.36 1.09 -4.38
C ASP A 51 6.70 -0.30 -4.28
N SER A 52 7.15 -1.09 -3.31
CA SER A 52 6.60 -2.42 -3.03
C SER A 52 5.32 -2.36 -2.21
N ASP A 53 4.86 -1.16 -1.80
CA ASP A 53 3.59 -0.96 -1.09
C ASP A 53 2.37 -0.91 -2.00
N ARG A 54 2.51 -1.39 -3.24
CA ARG A 54 1.47 -2.25 -3.79
C ARG A 54 1.43 -3.55 -2.99
N THR A 55 0.87 -3.42 -1.80
CA THR A 55 0.24 -4.46 -1.01
C THR A 55 -0.59 -5.26 -1.98
N TYR A 56 0.01 -6.33 -2.50
CA TYR A 56 -0.74 -7.47 -2.97
C TYR A 56 -1.57 -7.82 -1.73
N PRO A 57 -2.91 -7.69 -1.77
CA PRO A 57 -3.69 -8.24 -0.68
C PRO A 57 -3.21 -9.68 -0.56
N SER A 58 -2.83 -10.06 0.65
CA SER A 58 -2.25 -11.35 1.03
C SER A 58 -3.19 -12.55 0.78
N LEU A 59 -4.07 -12.45 -0.21
CA LEU A 59 -4.96 -13.46 -0.75
C LEU A 59 -4.23 -14.63 -1.44
N LEU A 60 -2.90 -14.66 -1.46
CA LEU A 60 -2.11 -15.74 -2.06
C LEU A 60 -1.63 -16.83 -1.10
N ASN A 61 -2.10 -16.86 0.15
CA ASN A 61 -2.04 -18.06 1.00
C ASN A 61 -3.38 -18.84 1.02
N ALA A 62 -4.34 -18.45 0.20
CA ALA A 62 -5.56 -19.21 -0.04
C ALA A 62 -5.30 -20.38 -1.01
N SER A 63 -4.52 -21.37 -0.58
CA SER A 63 -4.23 -22.61 -1.31
C SER A 63 -5.50 -23.30 -1.86
N TRP A 64 -6.67 -23.04 -1.26
CA TRP A 64 -7.95 -23.54 -1.72
C TRP A 64 -8.41 -22.95 -3.08
N PHE A 65 -8.12 -21.67 -3.38
CA PHE A 65 -8.47 -21.07 -4.68
C PHE A 65 -7.65 -21.68 -5.82
N ARG A 66 -6.41 -22.10 -5.53
CA ARG A 66 -5.58 -22.86 -6.49
C ARG A 66 -6.24 -24.18 -6.86
N TRP A 67 -6.79 -24.90 -5.89
CA TRP A 67 -7.50 -26.16 -6.13
C TRP A 67 -8.83 -25.96 -6.87
N LEU A 68 -9.62 -24.94 -6.52
CA LEU A 68 -10.87 -24.64 -7.24
C LEU A 68 -10.64 -24.28 -8.71
N GLY A 69 -9.66 -23.41 -8.97
CA GLY A 69 -9.32 -23.04 -10.34
C GLY A 69 -8.85 -24.25 -11.16
N LEU A 70 -7.98 -25.08 -10.58
CA LEU A 70 -7.46 -26.27 -11.25
C LEU A 70 -8.56 -27.32 -11.50
N LEU A 71 -9.45 -27.57 -10.55
CA LEU A 71 -10.58 -28.50 -10.71
C LEU A 71 -11.52 -28.03 -11.83
N GLY A 72 -11.86 -26.74 -11.86
CA GLY A 72 -12.70 -26.16 -12.91
C GLY A 72 -12.11 -26.33 -14.31
N ILE A 73 -10.81 -26.04 -14.48
CA ILE A 73 -10.11 -26.21 -15.76
C ILE A 73 -10.11 -27.69 -16.20
N ILE A 74 -9.80 -28.62 -15.27
CA ILE A 74 -9.83 -30.06 -15.58
C ILE A 74 -11.21 -30.52 -16.02
N ALA A 75 -12.27 -30.08 -15.33
CA ALA A 75 -13.65 -30.44 -15.69
C ALA A 75 -14.01 -29.99 -17.11
N VAL A 76 -13.62 -28.76 -17.49
CA VAL A 76 -13.86 -28.23 -18.83
C VAL A 76 -13.07 -29.02 -19.88
N VAL A 77 -11.78 -29.27 -19.64
CA VAL A 77 -10.96 -30.07 -20.57
C VAL A 77 -11.55 -31.47 -20.74
N PHE A 78 -11.95 -32.12 -19.66
CA PHE A 78 -12.54 -33.45 -19.71
C PHE A 78 -13.81 -33.48 -20.59
N VAL A 79 -14.73 -32.55 -20.38
CA VAL A 79 -15.94 -32.42 -21.22
C VAL A 79 -15.59 -32.20 -22.68
N LEU A 80 -14.66 -31.29 -22.97
CA LEU A 80 -14.23 -31.00 -24.34
C LEU A 80 -13.58 -32.23 -25.00
N THR A 81 -12.73 -32.96 -24.27
CA THR A 81 -12.08 -34.16 -24.81
C THR A 81 -13.06 -35.31 -25.04
N VAL A 82 -14.01 -35.53 -24.13
CA VAL A 82 -14.99 -36.62 -24.25
C VAL A 82 -15.98 -36.31 -25.37
N MET A 83 -16.38 -35.05 -25.53
CA MET A 83 -17.27 -34.60 -26.61
C MET A 83 -16.60 -34.61 -27.99
N GLN A 84 -15.27 -34.49 -28.08
CA GLN A 84 -14.55 -34.59 -29.35
C GLN A 84 -14.17 -36.02 -29.76
N VAL A 85 -14.20 -36.97 -28.81
CA VAL A 85 -13.79 -38.37 -29.05
C VAL A 85 -14.98 -39.28 -29.39
N PHE A 86 -16.21 -38.87 -29.09
CA PHE A 86 -17.46 -39.55 -29.47
C PHE A 86 -18.08 -38.93 -30.73
#